data_AF-A0A3C1B7B8-F1
#
_entry.id   AF-A0A3C1B7B8-F1
#
_cell.length_a   1.000
_cell.length_b   1.000
_cell.length_c   1.000
_cell.angle_alpha   90.00
_cell.angle_beta   90.00
_cell.angle_gamma   90.00
#
_symmetry.space_group_name_H-M   'P 1'
#
loop_
_entity.id
_entity.type
_entity.pdbx_description
1 polymer ?
#
loop_
_entity_poly.entity_id
_entity_poly.type
_entity_poly.pdbx_seq_one_letter_code
_entity_poly.pdbx_strand_id
1 'polypeptide(L)'
;MEFCKAFNAKTADMEPGAPCPTVISYYQDKSFSMDIKTPPASYYLRKAAKLKSGATYPGRETAGTVTAAQVKEIAEAKMTDLNANDIEGAMQIILGSARSMGIEVK
;
A
#
# COMPACT_ATOMS: atom_id res chain seq x y z
N MET A 1 -20.64 -8.88 -14.80
CA MET A 1 -19.96 -7.65 -15.28
C MET A 1 -20.25 -6.43 -14.40
N GLU A 2 -21.28 -6.42 -13.54
CA GLU A 2 -21.53 -5.28 -12.63
C GLU A 2 -20.38 -5.00 -11.67
N PHE A 3 -19.75 -6.04 -11.11
CA PHE A 3 -18.58 -5.88 -10.25
C PHE A 3 -17.44 -5.13 -10.94
N CYS A 4 -17.04 -5.53 -12.15
CA CYS A 4 -15.96 -4.86 -12.88
C CYS A 4 -16.28 -3.39 -13.19
N LYS A 5 -17.53 -3.07 -13.52
CA LYS A 5 -17.95 -1.68 -13.77
C LYS A 5 -17.96 -0.85 -12.50
N ALA A 6 -18.49 -1.38 -11.40
CA ALA A 6 -18.55 -0.70 -10.12
C ALA A 6 -17.14 -0.50 -9.51
N PHE A 7 -16.27 -1.49 -9.63
CA PHE A 7 -14.87 -1.39 -9.23
C PHE A 7 -14.15 -0.30 -10.03
N ASN A 8 -14.21 -0.36 -11.37
CA ASN A 8 -13.57 0.64 -12.23
C ASN A 8 -14.08 2.06 -12.00
N ALA A 9 -15.38 2.23 -11.70
CA ALA A 9 -15.96 3.52 -11.38
C ALA A 9 -15.43 4.08 -10.05
N LYS A 10 -15.30 3.24 -9.02
CA LYS A 10 -14.75 3.65 -7.71
C LYS A 10 -13.23 3.83 -7.70
N THR A 11 -12.50 3.15 -8.59
CA THR A 11 -11.03 3.29 -8.73
C THR A 11 -10.62 4.29 -9.80
N ALA A 12 -11.56 5.00 -10.44
CA ALA A 12 -11.27 5.93 -11.54
C ALA A 12 -10.34 7.08 -11.11
N ASP A 13 -10.44 7.51 -9.85
CA ASP A 13 -9.61 8.57 -9.28
C ASP A 13 -8.25 8.07 -8.73
N MET A 14 -8.03 6.75 -8.72
CA MET A 14 -6.78 6.15 -8.22
C MET A 14 -5.77 6.00 -9.35
N GLU A 15 -4.48 6.06 -9.01
CA GLU A 15 -3.41 5.95 -10.00
C GLU A 15 -3.51 4.63 -10.81
N PRO A 16 -3.52 4.70 -12.16
CA PRO A 16 -3.51 3.53 -13.01
C PRO A 16 -2.32 2.62 -12.70
N GLY A 17 -2.58 1.34 -12.44
CA GLY A 17 -1.55 0.35 -12.13
C GLY A 17 -1.21 0.19 -10.65
N ALA A 18 -1.81 0.99 -9.76
CA ALA A 18 -1.73 0.73 -8.33
C ALA A 18 -2.65 -0.46 -7.95
N PRO A 19 -2.13 -1.51 -7.30
CA PRO A 19 -2.96 -2.60 -6.82
C PRO A 19 -3.80 -2.11 -5.63
N CYS A 20 -5.12 -2.01 -5.84
CA CYS A 20 -6.07 -1.58 -4.81
C CYS A 20 -6.75 -2.81 -4.17
N PRO A 21 -6.33 -3.21 -2.95
CA PRO A 21 -6.94 -4.33 -2.27
C PRO A 21 -8.41 -4.03 -1.98
N THR A 22 -9.30 -4.94 -2.41
CA THR A 22 -10.74 -4.78 -2.29
C THR A 22 -11.31 -5.91 -1.47
N VAL A 23 -12.03 -5.55 -0.40
CA VAL A 23 -12.77 -6.52 0.40
C VAL A 23 -14.19 -6.60 -0.15
N ILE A 24 -14.61 -7.80 -0.54
CA ILE A 24 -15.95 -8.06 -1.07
C ILE A 24 -16.72 -8.82 0.00
N SER A 25 -17.86 -8.27 0.42
CA SER A 25 -18.83 -8.99 1.25
C SER A 25 -20.03 -9.36 0.38
N TYR A 26 -20.32 -10.65 0.30
CA TYR A 26 -21.42 -11.20 -0.50
C TYR A 26 -22.57 -11.64 0.39
N TYR A 27 -23.80 -11.29 0.01
CA TYR A 27 -25.01 -11.57 0.77
C TYR A 27 -25.89 -12.61 0.06
N GLN A 28 -26.79 -13.25 0.81
CA GLN A 28 -27.67 -14.32 0.28
C GLN A 28 -28.67 -13.83 -0.77
N ASP A 29 -29.03 -12.54 -0.74
CA ASP A 29 -29.86 -11.88 -1.73
C ASP A 29 -29.12 -11.59 -3.05
N LYS A 30 -27.88 -12.09 -3.19
CA LYS A 30 -26.95 -11.85 -4.30
C LYS A 30 -26.46 -10.41 -4.40
N SER A 31 -26.73 -9.57 -3.40
CA SER A 31 -26.10 -8.26 -3.27
C SER A 31 -24.64 -8.41 -2.81
N PHE A 32 -23.83 -7.39 -3.09
CA PHE A 32 -22.44 -7.34 -2.66
C PHE A 32 -22.05 -5.93 -2.23
N SER A 33 -21.33 -5.81 -1.12
CA SER A 33 -20.65 -4.56 -0.75
C SER A 33 -19.16 -4.68 -1.09
N MET A 34 -18.57 -3.55 -1.51
CA MET A 34 -17.16 -3.48 -1.88
C MET A 34 -16.51 -2.29 -1.19
N ASP A 35 -15.51 -2.59 -0.36
CA ASP A 35 -14.67 -1.61 0.32
C ASP A 35 -13.29 -1.66 -0.30
N ILE A 36 -12.93 -0.58 -1.00
CA ILE A 36 -11.64 -0.44 -1.68
C ILE A 36 -10.70 0.27 -0.71
N LYS A 37 -9.61 -0.40 -0.35
CA LYS A 37 -8.57 0.17 0.50
C LYS A 37 -7.48 0.80 -0.35
N THR A 38 -6.69 1.68 0.27
CA THR A 38 -5.49 2.23 -0.35
C THR A 38 -4.51 1.13 -0.72
N PRO A 39 -3.68 1.37 -1.75
CA PRO A 39 -2.61 0.46 -2.14
C PRO A 39 -1.73 0.04 -0.95
N PRO A 40 -1.19 -1.18 -0.97
CA PRO A 40 -0.38 -1.70 0.12
C PRO A 40 0.91 -0.88 0.27
N ALA A 41 1.43 -0.79 1.49
CA ALA A 41 2.68 -0.09 1.78
C ALA A 41 3.85 -0.61 0.91
N SER A 42 3.86 -1.92 0.63
CA SER A 42 4.84 -2.57 -0.25
C SER A 42 4.83 -2.05 -1.69
N TYR A 43 3.69 -1.60 -2.21
CA TYR A 43 3.61 -0.97 -3.53
C TYR A 43 4.22 0.42 -3.51
N TYR A 44 3.83 1.25 -2.53
CA TYR A 44 4.36 2.60 -2.36
C TYR A 44 5.87 2.61 -2.13
N LEU A 45 6.37 1.71 -1.29
CA LEU A 45 7.80 1.58 -1.02
C LEU A 45 8.59 1.14 -2.26
N ARG A 46 8.06 0.19 -3.05
CA ARG A 46 8.67 -0.20 -4.33
C ARG A 46 8.68 0.94 -5.34
N LYS A 47 7.59 1.71 -5.42
CA LYS A 47 7.50 2.90 -6.29
C LYS A 47 8.52 3.96 -5.87
N ALA A 48 8.63 4.26 -4.58
CA ALA A 48 9.58 5.23 -4.03
C ALA A 48 11.05 4.79 -4.25
N ALA A 49 11.34 3.49 -4.09
CA ALA A 49 12.66 2.90 -4.33
C ALA A 49 12.95 2.64 -5.83
N LYS A 50 11.97 2.85 -6.72
CA LYS A 50 12.04 2.54 -8.17
C LYS A 50 12.39 1.07 -8.47
N LEU A 51 11.88 0.14 -7.65
CA LEU A 51 12.12 -1.29 -7.75
C LEU A 51 10.88 -2.04 -8.26
N LYS A 52 11.10 -3.13 -9.01
CA LYS A 52 10.03 -4.05 -9.44
C LYS A 52 9.73 -5.12 -8.38
N SER A 53 10.75 -5.60 -7.68
CA SER A 53 10.68 -6.62 -6.63
C SER A 53 11.45 -6.18 -5.37
N GLY A 54 11.06 -6.71 -4.21
CA GLY A 54 11.82 -6.55 -2.96
C GLY A 54 13.07 -7.45 -2.94
N ALA A 55 13.78 -7.45 -1.80
CA ALA A 55 14.95 -8.31 -1.59
C ALA A 55 14.54 -9.78 -1.53
N THR A 56 15.36 -10.65 -2.13
CA THR A 56 15.18 -12.10 -2.04
C THR A 56 15.48 -12.59 -0.61
N TYR A 57 16.48 -11.99 0.05
CA TYR A 57 16.84 -12.26 1.44
C TYR A 57 16.86 -10.98 2.28
N PRO A 58 15.68 -10.53 2.77
CA PRO A 58 15.58 -9.34 3.61
C PRO A 58 16.48 -9.44 4.85
N GLY A 59 17.25 -8.39 5.13
CA GLY A 59 18.19 -8.32 6.26
C GLY A 59 19.60 -8.84 5.98
N ARG A 60 19.82 -9.56 4.87
CA ARG A 60 21.16 -9.86 4.33
C ARG A 60 21.47 -9.04 3.09
N GLU A 61 20.44 -8.79 2.27
CA GLU A 61 20.54 -8.02 1.04
C GLU A 61 19.63 -6.80 1.13
N THR A 62 20.16 -5.66 0.68
CA THR A 62 19.40 -4.42 0.54
C THR A 62 18.97 -4.30 -0.93
N ALA A 63 17.67 -4.36 -1.20
CA ALA A 63 17.13 -4.22 -2.55
C ALA A 63 17.12 -2.76 -3.03
N GLY A 64 17.04 -1.81 -2.12
CA GLY A 64 17.16 -0.38 -2.42
C GLY A 64 16.98 0.49 -1.20
N THR A 65 17.00 1.81 -1.43
CA THR A 65 16.90 2.81 -0.36
C THR A 65 15.74 3.77 -0.60
N VAL A 66 15.07 4.18 0.47
CA VAL A 66 14.10 5.28 0.46
C VAL A 66 14.50 6.35 1.46
N THR A 67 14.08 7.61 1.24
CA THR A 67 14.37 8.70 2.18
C THR A 67 13.30 8.81 3.26
N ALA A 68 13.65 9.38 4.41
CA ALA A 68 12.68 9.70 5.46
C ALA A 68 11.50 10.57 4.97
N ALA A 69 11.75 11.48 4.02
CA ALA A 69 10.70 12.29 3.39
C ALA A 69 9.69 11.42 2.61
N GLN A 70 10.17 10.47 1.82
CA GLN A 70 9.31 9.53 1.10
C GLN A 70 8.50 8.65 2.06
N VAL A 71 9.10 8.20 3.16
CA VAL A 71 8.38 7.44 4.19
C VAL A 71 7.23 8.25 4.79
N LYS A 72 7.44 9.54 5.02
CA LYS A 72 6.40 10.45 5.52
C LYS A 72 5.26 10.63 4.51
N GLU A 73 5.56 10.88 3.24
CA GLU A 73 4.55 10.97 2.17
C GLU A 73 3.71 9.70 2.07
N ILE A 74 4.36 8.52 2.17
CA ILE A 74 3.67 7.23 2.14
C ILE A 74 2.80 7.04 3.38
N ALA A 75 3.28 7.45 4.56
CA ALA A 75 2.53 7.40 5.80
C ALA A 75 1.28 8.28 5.75
N GLU A 76 1.39 9.50 5.21
CA GLU A 76 0.27 10.43 5.01
C GLU A 76 -0.76 9.87 4.03
N ALA A 77 -0.30 9.36 2.87
CA ALA A 77 -1.18 8.75 1.87
C ALA A 77 -1.91 7.51 2.38
N LYS A 78 -1.31 6.77 3.33
CA LYS A 78 -1.87 5.53 3.89
C LYS A 78 -2.58 5.74 5.23
N MET A 79 -2.56 6.95 5.79
CA MET A 79 -3.04 7.23 7.15
C MET A 79 -4.49 6.80 7.36
N THR A 80 -5.33 6.92 6.33
CA THR A 80 -6.75 6.51 6.37
C THR A 80 -6.96 5.01 6.57
N ASP A 81 -5.98 4.18 6.22
CA ASP A 81 -6.03 2.71 6.35
C ASP A 81 -5.07 2.17 7.43
N LEU A 82 -4.28 3.05 8.06
CA LEU A 82 -3.36 2.67 9.13
C LEU A 82 -4.05 2.82 10.49
N ASN A 83 -3.77 1.88 11.39
CA ASN A 83 -4.21 1.97 12.80
C ASN A 83 -3.27 2.88 13.62
N ALA A 84 -2.67 3.89 13.01
CA ALA A 84 -1.75 4.82 13.68
C ALA A 84 -2.53 5.99 14.28
N ASN A 85 -2.12 6.42 15.47
CA ASN A 85 -2.73 7.57 16.15
C ASN A 85 -2.13 8.91 15.67
N ASP A 86 -0.90 8.87 15.17
CA ASP A 86 -0.10 10.00 14.73
C ASP A 86 0.72 9.67 13.48
N ILE A 87 1.24 10.70 12.82
CA ILE A 87 2.08 10.55 11.62
C ILE A 87 3.38 9.82 11.96
N GLU A 88 3.94 10.02 13.16
CA GLU A 88 5.16 9.34 13.59
C GLU A 88 4.95 7.82 13.73
N GLY A 89 3.86 7.39 14.34
CA GLY A 89 3.46 5.97 14.42
C GLY A 89 3.17 5.39 13.05
N ALA A 90 2.53 6.16 12.16
CA ALA A 90 2.33 5.74 10.78
C ALA A 90 3.68 5.54 10.06
N MET A 91 4.63 6.45 10.24
CA MET A 91 5.99 6.31 9.72
C MET A 91 6.68 5.06 10.27
N GLN A 92 6.53 4.73 11.56
CA GLN A 92 7.08 3.49 12.14
C GLN A 92 6.50 2.22 11.50
N ILE A 93 5.21 2.20 11.19
CA ILE A 93 4.58 1.07 10.48
C ILE A 93 5.17 0.91 9.07
N ILE A 94 5.35 2.02 8.36
CA ILE A 94 5.98 2.02 7.03
C ILE A 94 7.45 1.61 7.11
N LEU A 95 8.19 2.06 8.13
CA LEU A 95 9.58 1.65 8.39
C LEU A 95 9.69 0.13 8.62
N GLY A 96 8.81 -0.44 9.43
CA GLY A 96 8.75 -1.89 9.64
C GLY A 96 8.51 -2.64 8.33
N SER A 97 7.60 -2.13 7.50
CA SER A 97 7.32 -2.67 6.17
C SER A 97 8.54 -2.57 5.24
N ALA A 98 9.25 -1.44 5.22
CA ALA A 98 10.47 -1.26 4.44
C ALA A 98 11.56 -2.26 4.83
N ARG A 99 11.80 -2.42 6.14
CA ARG A 99 12.78 -3.40 6.67
C ARG A 99 12.43 -4.83 6.26
N SER A 100 11.16 -5.23 6.33
CA SER A 100 10.74 -6.58 5.91
C SER A 100 10.93 -6.86 4.43
N MET A 101 11.00 -5.82 3.59
CA MET A 101 11.27 -5.95 2.16
C MET A 101 12.76 -5.81 1.79
N GLY A 102 13.63 -5.62 2.79
CA GLY A 102 15.04 -5.31 2.57
C GLY A 102 15.26 -3.93 1.92
N ILE A 103 14.38 -2.96 2.19
CA ILE A 103 14.57 -1.57 1.80
C ILE A 103 15.14 -0.82 3.00
N GLU A 104 16.29 -0.19 2.80
CA GLU A 104 16.96 0.62 3.81
C GLU A 104 16.43 2.06 3.77
N VAL A 105 16.23 2.67 4.94
CA VAL A 105 15.76 4.05 5.03
C VAL A 105 16.93 4.96 5.39
N LYS A 106 17.16 5.99 4.58
CA LYS A 106 18.22 7.00 4.76
C LYS A 106 17.64 8.37 5.09
#